data_AF-A0A382KL74-F1
#
_entry.id   AF-A0A382KL74-F1
#
_cell.length_a   1.000
_cell.length_b   1.000
_cell.length_c   1.000
_cell.angle_alpha   90.00
_cell.angle_beta   90.00
_cell.angle_gamma   90.00
#
_symmetry.space_group_name_H-M   'P 1'
#
loop_
_entity.id
_entity.type
_entity.pdbx_description
1 polymer ?
#
loop_
_entity_poly.entity_id
_entity_poly.type
_entity_poly.pdbx_seq_one_letter_code
_entity_poly.pdbx_strand_id
1 'polypeptide(L)'
;MKVMIINGPNLNLLSVREKSIYGDISFEDYFNKLKNEFVNIDLNYFQSNVEGELINKLHDVGFSYDYILLNAGGYTHTSVALADTLLAIDTPVIEVHISNIYSREKFRQTSLLSA
;
A
#
# COMPACT_ATOMS: atom_id res chain seq x y z
N MET A 1 -6.41 4.37 17.79
CA MET A 1 -6.00 3.34 16.83
C MET A 1 -5.11 4.00 15.78
N LYS A 2 -3.88 3.51 15.59
CA LYS A 2 -2.89 3.98 14.62
C LYS A 2 -2.89 3.08 13.41
N VAL A 3 -3.13 3.67 12.24
CA VAL A 3 -3.15 2.94 10.98
C VAL A 3 -2.20 3.62 10.00
N MET A 4 -1.29 2.82 9.42
CA MET A 4 -0.36 3.29 8.40
C MET A 4 -0.85 2.82 7.03
N ILE A 5 -0.96 3.75 6.08
CA ILE A 5 -1.18 3.42 4.67
C ILE A 5 0.17 3.51 3.96
N ILE A 6 0.61 2.41 3.32
CA ILE A 6 1.85 2.33 2.56
C ILE A 6 1.53 2.03 1.09
N ASN A 7 1.99 2.92 0.21
CA ASN A 7 1.84 2.77 -1.23
C ASN A 7 3.22 2.55 -1.89
N GLY A 8 3.31 1.50 -2.68
CA GLY A 8 4.49 1.15 -3.46
C GLY A 8 4.59 1.93 -4.78
N PRO A 9 5.35 1.39 -5.76
CA PRO A 9 5.72 2.12 -6.96
C PRO A 9 4.54 2.45 -7.86
N ASN A 10 4.65 3.60 -8.52
CA ASN A 10 3.71 4.20 -9.48
C ASN A 10 2.39 4.71 -8.89
N LEU A 11 2.09 4.49 -7.62
CA LEU A 11 0.84 4.97 -6.99
C LEU A 11 0.84 6.49 -6.76
N ASN A 12 2.01 7.13 -6.79
CA ASN A 12 2.10 8.59 -6.87
C ASN A 12 1.55 9.16 -8.21
N LEU A 13 1.31 8.32 -9.22
CA LEU A 13 0.86 8.74 -10.55
C LEU A 13 -0.65 8.52 -10.78
N LEU A 14 -1.43 8.21 -9.75
CA LEU A 14 -2.85 7.86 -9.86
C LEU A 14 -3.71 8.93 -10.58
N SER A 15 -3.42 10.22 -10.41
CA SER A 15 -4.16 11.31 -11.05
C SER A 15 -3.74 11.60 -12.51
N VAL A 16 -2.64 11.00 -12.97
CA VAL A 16 -2.05 11.29 -14.29
C VAL A 16 -2.28 10.15 -15.28
N ARG A 17 -2.38 8.92 -14.81
CA ARG A 17 -2.44 7.71 -15.65
C ARG A 17 -3.83 7.08 -15.63
N GLU A 18 -4.31 6.65 -16.79
CA GLU A 18 -5.52 5.81 -16.93
C GLU A 18 -6.71 6.32 -16.11
N LYS A 19 -7.02 7.62 -16.23
CA LYS A 19 -8.07 8.34 -15.49
C LYS A 19 -9.44 7.64 -15.50
N SER A 20 -9.75 6.92 -16.57
CA SER A 20 -10.99 6.11 -16.67
C SER A 20 -11.04 4.94 -15.69
N ILE A 21 -9.90 4.49 -15.18
CA ILE A 21 -9.76 3.37 -14.24
C ILE A 21 -9.51 3.88 -12.82
N TYR A 22 -8.71 4.93 -12.65
CA TYR A 22 -8.24 5.39 -11.32
C TYR A 22 -8.84 6.72 -10.85
N GLY A 23 -9.56 7.45 -11.72
CA GLY A 23 -10.12 8.77 -11.43
C GLY A 23 -9.12 9.92 -11.58
N ASP A 24 -9.58 11.14 -11.28
CA ASP A 24 -8.81 12.39 -11.44
C ASP A 24 -8.18 12.91 -10.13
N ILE A 25 -8.32 12.17 -9.02
CA ILE A 25 -7.94 12.63 -7.68
C ILE A 25 -6.57 12.03 -7.32
N SER A 26 -5.66 12.86 -6.82
CA SER A 26 -4.38 12.36 -6.30
C SER A 26 -4.61 11.54 -5.02
N PHE A 27 -3.70 10.62 -4.70
CA PHE A 27 -3.84 9.88 -3.44
C PHE A 27 -3.80 10.82 -2.23
N GLU A 28 -2.98 11.88 -2.27
CA GLU A 28 -2.88 12.86 -1.18
C GLU A 28 -4.21 13.59 -0.94
N ASP A 29 -4.92 13.97 -2.00
CA ASP A 29 -6.25 14.57 -1.90
C ASP A 29 -7.28 13.57 -1.34
N TYR A 30 -7.21 12.31 -1.77
CA TYR A 30 -8.08 11.26 -1.25
C TYR A 30 -7.78 10.95 0.23
N PHE A 31 -6.50 10.95 0.62
CA PHE A 31 -6.06 10.74 1.99
C PHE A 31 -6.60 11.82 2.93
N ASN A 32 -6.66 13.08 2.48
CA ASN A 32 -7.31 14.15 3.26
C ASN A 32 -8.80 13.88 3.49
N LYS A 33 -9.50 13.29 2.51
CA LYS A 33 -10.90 12.85 2.71
C LYS A 33 -11.00 11.75 3.75
N LEU A 34 -10.12 10.74 3.69
CA LEU A 34 -10.07 9.66 4.68
C LEU A 34 -9.83 10.20 6.10
N LYS A 35 -8.91 11.16 6.27
CA LYS A 35 -8.67 11.80 7.57
C LYS A 35 -9.91 12.49 8.12
N ASN A 36 -10.70 13.15 7.26
CA ASN A 36 -11.94 13.82 7.66
C ASN A 36 -13.08 12.84 7.94
N GLU A 37 -13.11 11.69 7.29
CA GLU A 37 -14.13 10.65 7.51
C GLU A 37 -13.84 9.83 8.77
N PHE A 38 -12.56 9.54 9.03
CA PHE A 38 -12.10 8.69 10.13
C PHE A 38 -11.38 9.49 11.21
N VAL A 39 -12.00 10.55 11.72
CA VAL A 39 -11.38 11.50 12.68
C VAL A 39 -10.87 10.88 13.99
N ASN A 40 -11.39 9.71 14.38
CA ASN A 40 -10.98 9.00 15.60
C ASN A 40 -9.82 8.00 15.36
N ILE A 41 -9.34 7.89 14.12
CA ILE A 41 -8.24 7.02 13.72
C ILE A 41 -7.02 7.91 13.41
N ASP A 42 -5.88 7.58 14.00
CA ASP A 42 -4.60 8.21 13.68
C ASP A 42 -4.08 7.62 12.36
N LEU A 43 -4.56 8.21 11.26
CA LEU A 43 -4.20 7.84 9.89
C LEU A 43 -2.89 8.50 9.46
N ASN A 44 -1.93 7.66 9.10
CA ASN A 44 -0.64 8.05 8.58
C ASN A 44 -0.44 7.50 7.16
N TYR A 45 0.39 8.16 6.35
CA TYR A 45 0.60 7.81 4.95
C TYR A 45 2.08 7.87 4.58
N PHE A 46 2.52 6.89 3.79
CA PHE A 46 3.83 6.85 3.17
C PHE A 46 3.74 6.27 1.75
N GLN A 47 4.54 6.81 0.83
CA GLN A 47 4.66 6.28 -0.52
C GLN A 47 6.11 6.29 -0.95
N SER A 48 6.54 5.24 -1.65
CA SER A 48 7.83 5.24 -2.33
C SER A 48 7.83 4.35 -3.57
N ASN A 49 8.66 4.75 -4.54
CA ASN A 49 9.01 3.93 -5.70
C ASN A 49 10.21 3.01 -5.45
N VAL A 50 10.87 3.13 -4.29
CA VAL A 50 12.08 2.40 -3.93
C VAL A 50 11.72 1.30 -2.94
N GLU A 51 11.95 0.05 -3.33
CA GLU A 51 11.63 -1.12 -2.49
C GLU A 51 12.25 -1.05 -1.09
N GLY A 52 13.53 -0.68 -0.98
CA GLY A 52 14.21 -0.55 0.31
C GLY A 52 13.60 0.52 1.23
N GLU A 53 13.02 1.58 0.69
CA GLU A 53 12.33 2.60 1.49
C GLU A 53 11.01 2.06 2.06
N LEU A 54 10.30 1.22 1.30
CA LEU A 54 9.10 0.53 1.78
C LEU A 54 9.45 -0.43 2.92
N ILE A 55 10.52 -1.23 2.76
CA ILE A 55 11.03 -2.14 3.80
C ILE A 55 11.41 -1.35 5.06
N ASN A 56 12.18 -0.28 4.92
CA ASN A 56 12.55 0.57 6.05
C ASN A 56 11.32 1.13 6.76
N LYS A 57 10.30 1.55 6.00
CA LYS A 57 9.08 2.06 6.59
C LYS A 57 8.29 0.98 7.31
N LEU A 58 8.22 -0.23 6.77
CA LEU A 58 7.58 -1.37 7.41
C LEU A 58 8.29 -1.72 8.73
N HIS A 59 9.62 -1.71 8.79
CA HIS A 59 10.36 -1.90 10.04
C HIS A 59 10.07 -0.81 11.08
N ASP A 60 9.97 0.45 10.66
CA ASP A 60 9.69 1.61 11.53
C ASP A 60 8.32 1.49 12.22
N VAL A 61 7.30 1.01 11.50
CA VAL A 61 5.90 0.98 12.00
C VAL A 61 5.41 -0.41 12.41
N GLY A 62 6.14 -1.46 12.04
CA GLY A 62 5.76 -2.86 12.16
C GLY A 62 5.64 -3.41 13.59
N PHE A 63 5.97 -2.60 14.60
CA PHE A 63 5.92 -3.01 16.01
C PHE A 63 5.14 -2.04 16.91
N SER A 64 4.55 -0.98 16.34
CA SER A 64 3.92 0.09 17.13
C SER A 64 2.58 0.59 16.60
N TYR A 65 2.18 0.14 15.41
CA TYR A 65 0.90 0.49 14.80
C TYR A 65 -0.11 -0.63 15.01
N ASP A 66 -1.40 -0.30 14.98
CA ASP A 66 -2.46 -1.30 15.11
C ASP A 66 -2.70 -2.04 13.78
N TYR A 67 -2.56 -1.35 12.65
CA TYR A 67 -2.71 -1.92 11.30
C TYR A 67 -1.84 -1.22 10.25
N ILE A 68 -1.45 -1.98 9.23
CA ILE A 68 -0.84 -1.46 7.99
C ILE A 68 -1.74 -1.82 6.81
N LEU A 69 -2.13 -0.83 6.01
CA LEU A 69 -2.78 -1.01 4.72
C LEU A 69 -1.73 -0.87 3.63
N LEU A 70 -1.38 -1.96 2.95
CA LEU A 70 -0.29 -1.98 1.97
C LEU A 70 -0.84 -2.20 0.56
N ASN A 71 -0.57 -1.25 -0.33
CA ASN A 71 -0.64 -1.48 -1.77
C ASN A 71 0.78 -1.47 -2.32
N ALA A 72 1.40 -2.63 -2.50
CA ALA A 72 2.79 -2.74 -2.96
C ALA A 72 2.96 -2.49 -4.47
N GLY A 73 1.89 -2.16 -5.20
CA GLY A 73 1.94 -1.89 -6.63
C GLY A 73 2.52 -3.07 -7.41
N GLY A 74 3.53 -2.81 -8.26
CA GLY A 74 4.21 -3.87 -9.00
C GLY A 74 4.93 -4.90 -8.11
N TYR A 75 5.36 -4.50 -6.91
CA TYR A 75 6.14 -5.35 -6.03
C TYR A 75 5.34 -6.47 -5.38
N THR A 76 4.01 -6.37 -5.34
CA THR A 76 3.12 -7.49 -4.99
C THR A 76 3.50 -8.78 -5.72
N HIS A 77 3.92 -8.67 -6.98
CA HIS A 77 4.15 -9.83 -7.84
C HIS A 77 5.61 -10.27 -7.91
N THR A 78 6.54 -9.52 -7.31
CA THR A 78 7.99 -9.69 -7.56
C THR A 78 8.84 -9.69 -6.30
N SER A 79 8.40 -9.07 -5.21
CA SER A 79 9.25 -8.81 -4.05
C SER A 79 9.13 -9.91 -3.00
N VAL A 80 10.11 -10.82 -3.01
CA VAL A 80 10.34 -11.74 -1.89
C VAL A 80 10.81 -10.97 -0.65
N ALA A 81 11.59 -9.90 -0.83
CA ALA A 81 12.10 -9.10 0.28
C ALA A 81 10.98 -8.42 1.09
N LEU A 82 9.93 -7.91 0.43
CA LEU A 82 8.75 -7.41 1.12
C LEU A 82 7.99 -8.55 1.80
N ALA A 83 7.82 -9.71 1.16
CA ALA A 83 7.15 -10.86 1.78
C ALA A 83 7.83 -11.27 3.10
N ASP A 84 9.16 -11.40 3.10
CA ASP A 84 9.94 -11.70 4.30
C ASP A 84 9.81 -10.60 5.37
N THR A 85 9.76 -9.33 4.94
CA THR A 85 9.54 -8.20 5.85
C THR A 85 8.18 -8.29 6.54
N LEU A 86 7.12 -8.67 5.82
CA LEU A 86 5.78 -8.82 6.39
C LEU A 86 5.70 -9.96 7.41
N LEU A 87 6.47 -11.03 7.22
CA LEU A 87 6.57 -12.14 8.18
C LEU A 87 7.36 -11.77 9.44
N ALA A 88 8.19 -10.74 9.38
CA ALA A 88 9.10 -10.34 10.47
C ALA A 88 8.55 -9.25 11.40
N ILE A 89 7.37 -8.67 11.09
CA ILE A 89 6.74 -7.61 11.87
C ILE A 89 5.47 -8.12 12.58
N ASP A 90 5.11 -7.49 13.70
CA ASP A 90 3.96 -7.89 14.52
C ASP A 90 2.66 -7.21 14.07
N THR A 91 2.75 -6.00 13.50
CA THR A 91 1.59 -5.24 13.05
C THR A 91 0.87 -5.96 11.91
N PRO A 92 -0.44 -6.27 12.04
CA PRO A 92 -1.21 -6.89 10.97
C PRO A 92 -1.20 -6.05 9.68
N VAL A 93 -0.85 -6.70 8.57
CA VAL A 93 -0.81 -6.06 7.24
C VAL A 93 -1.96 -6.56 6.38
N ILE A 94 -2.70 -5.63 5.80
CA ILE A 94 -3.80 -5.90 4.87
C ILE A 94 -3.35 -5.44 3.49
N GLU A 95 -3.23 -6.37 2.55
CA GLU A 95 -2.93 -6.06 1.17
C GLU A 95 -4.16 -5.45 0.46
N VAL A 96 -3.97 -4.34 -0.24
CA VAL A 96 -5.03 -3.62 -0.95
C VAL A 96 -4.61 -3.33 -2.38
N HIS A 97 -5.54 -3.51 -3.32
CA HIS A 97 -5.36 -3.18 -4.73
C HIS A 97 -6.53 -2.30 -5.20
N ILE A 98 -6.23 -1.24 -5.96
CA ILE A 98 -7.27 -0.36 -6.52
C ILE A 98 -7.99 -1.07 -7.68
N SER A 99 -7.25 -1.80 -8.51
CA SER A 99 -7.80 -2.59 -9.61
C SER A 99 -7.96 -4.06 -9.25
N ASN A 100 -8.93 -4.75 -9.83
CA ASN A 100 -9.03 -6.20 -9.74
C ASN A 100 -7.84 -6.87 -10.45
N ILE A 101 -6.90 -7.43 -9.68
CA ILE A 101 -5.69 -8.07 -10.22
C ILE A 101 -6.00 -9.39 -10.97
N TYR A 102 -7.13 -10.03 -10.67
CA TYR A 102 -7.54 -11.29 -11.32
C TYR A 102 -8.10 -11.10 -12.74
N SER A 103 -8.61 -9.91 -13.05
CA SER A 103 -9.06 -9.56 -14.40
C SER A 103 -7.93 -9.04 -15.29
N ARG A 104 -6.68 -9.07 -14.80
CA ARG A 104 -5.50 -8.52 -15.46
C ARG A 104 -4.56 -9.61 -15.95
N GLU A 105 -3.42 -9.20 -16.48
CA GLU A 105 -2.39 -10.07 -17.04
C GLU A 105 -1.98 -11.18 -16.04
N LYS A 106 -1.64 -12.37 -16.55
CA LYS A 106 -1.36 -13.56 -15.71
C LYS A 106 -0.36 -13.31 -14.59
N PHE A 107 0.69 -12.53 -14.83
CA PHE A 107 1.71 -12.23 -13.82
C PHE A 107 1.16 -11.40 -12.64
N ARG A 108 0.01 -10.75 -12.78
CA ARG A 108 -0.64 -9.98 -11.71
C ARG A 108 -1.59 -10.82 -10.86
N GLN A 109 -1.90 -12.03 -11.29
CA GLN A 109 -2.88 -12.89 -10.59
C GLN A 109 -2.27 -13.62 -9.37
N THR A 110 -0.95 -13.51 -9.19
CA THR A 110 -0.22 -14.07 -8.06
C THR A 110 0.35 -12.93 -7.22
N SER A 111 -0.01 -12.89 -5.94
CA SER A 111 0.65 -12.07 -4.93
C SER A 111 1.67 -12.94 -4.20
N LEU A 112 2.89 -12.43 -4.03
CA LEU A 112 3.90 -13.02 -3.14
C LEU A 112 3.70 -12.59 -1.68
N LEU A 113 2.84 -11.61 -1.43
CA LEU A 113 2.62 -11.01 -0.11
C LEU A 113 1.42 -11.62 0.63
N SER A 114 0.47 -12.21 -0.11
CA SER A 114 -0.76 -12.82 0.42
C SER A 114 -0.67 -14.35 0.58
N ALA A 115 0.54 -14.89 0.79
CA ALA A 115 0.78 -16.33 0.92
C ALA A 115 0.56 -16.85 2.36
#